data_AF-A0A942FBH9-F1
#
_entry.id   AF-A0A942FBH9-F1
#
_cell.length_a   1.000
_cell.length_b   1.000
_cell.length_c   1.000
_cell.angle_alpha   90.00
_cell.angle_beta   90.00
_cell.angle_gamma   90.00
#
_symmetry.space_group_name_H-M   'P 1'
#
loop_
_entity.id
_entity.type
_entity.pdbx_description
1 polymer ?
#
loop_
_entity_poly.entity_id
_entity_poly.type
_entity_poly.pdbx_seq_one_letter_code
_entity_poly.pdbx_strand_id
1 'polypeptide(L)'
;MKNIKEVKIEIPEQMKHLKSERGFPVPFIVLIDNQGKAHFKINDDEKYKKCVYEQLCPICGLELYEDMWFIGGPQSAFNPVGVFIDSPVHKVCGTYSLRVCPYLATKNYNSLDDEKTEKYLSKIKTPKALFVDQTMIPDKPKIFIFARVPEFGTKASPHSASGFYLVPRRPYLEIEIWNHGEELNPSDSIESMKEYKSYLMNDEKFLIISKSFTKSPAHEVSQT
;
A
#
# COMPACT_ATOMS: atom_id res chain seq x y z
N MET A 1 10.38 9.23 30.72
CA MET A 1 9.86 9.54 29.37
C MET A 1 11.02 9.40 28.40
N LYS A 2 11.02 8.39 27.52
CA LYS A 2 12.08 8.23 26.52
C LYS A 2 11.87 9.28 25.44
N ASN A 3 12.88 10.13 25.24
CA ASN A 3 12.95 11.07 24.12
C ASN A 3 12.91 10.29 22.80
N ILE A 4 11.75 10.22 22.16
CA ILE A 4 11.66 9.79 20.77
C ILE A 4 12.17 10.99 19.97
N LYS A 5 13.40 10.90 19.47
CA LYS A 5 13.85 11.81 18.40
C LYS A 5 12.85 11.65 17.26
N GLU A 6 12.11 12.70 16.92
CA GLU A 6 11.28 12.73 15.71
C GLU A 6 12.20 12.48 14.52
N VAL A 7 12.20 11.25 14.01
CA VAL A 7 12.88 10.93 12.76
C VAL A 7 12.04 11.57 11.66
N LYS A 8 12.49 12.74 11.18
CA LYS A 8 11.88 13.40 10.04
C LYS A 8 12.20 12.59 8.79
N ILE A 9 11.22 11.83 8.30
CA ILE A 9 11.35 11.07 7.06
C ILE A 9 11.34 12.06 5.89
N GLU A 10 12.36 12.01 5.04
CA GLU A 10 12.49 12.90 3.89
C GLU A 10 11.43 12.57 2.82
N ILE A 11 10.86 13.62 2.20
CA ILE A 11 9.90 13.47 1.10
C ILE A 11 10.67 13.05 -0.16
N PRO A 12 10.32 11.92 -0.80
CA PRO A 12 10.97 11.45 -2.03
C PRO A 12 10.87 12.46 -3.17
N GLU A 13 11.87 12.46 -4.07
CA GLU A 13 11.95 13.37 -5.23
C GLU A 13 10.68 13.33 -6.09
N GLN A 14 10.16 12.14 -6.36
CA GLN A 14 8.93 11.90 -7.12
C GLN A 14 7.71 12.61 -6.53
N MET A 15 7.73 12.94 -5.24
CA MET A 15 6.60 13.52 -4.51
C MET A 15 6.77 15.02 -4.26
N LYS A 16 7.95 15.61 -4.51
CA LYS A 16 8.24 17.03 -4.20
C LYS A 16 7.40 18.02 -5.01
N HIS A 17 6.91 17.62 -6.18
CA HIS A 17 6.04 18.45 -7.01
C HIS A 17 4.58 18.50 -6.51
N LEU A 18 4.21 17.64 -5.56
CA LEU A 18 2.85 17.58 -5.05
C LEU A 18 2.58 18.74 -4.08
N LYS A 19 1.32 19.16 -4.04
CA LYS A 19 0.83 20.04 -2.96
C LYS A 19 1.11 19.36 -1.62
N SER A 20 1.59 20.14 -0.64
CA SER A 20 1.76 19.66 0.73
C SER A 20 0.68 20.22 1.66
N GLU A 21 0.20 19.39 2.59
CA GLU A 21 -0.72 19.76 3.67
C GLU A 21 -0.26 19.11 4.97
N ARG A 22 -0.21 19.86 6.08
CA ARG A 22 0.32 19.41 7.39
C ARG A 22 1.75 18.84 7.34
N GLY A 23 2.56 19.30 6.38
CA GLY A 23 3.95 18.84 6.21
C GLY A 23 4.09 17.52 5.42
N PHE A 24 2.99 16.96 4.90
CA PHE A 24 2.99 15.76 4.07
C PHE A 24 2.51 16.08 2.65
N PRO A 25 3.07 15.44 1.61
CA PRO A 25 2.54 15.56 0.26
C PRO A 25 1.13 14.96 0.19
N VAL A 26 0.23 15.63 -0.51
CA VAL A 26 -1.12 15.14 -0.81
C VAL A 26 -1.00 14.15 -1.97
N PRO A 27 -1.31 12.86 -1.78
CA PRO A 27 -1.25 11.86 -2.85
C PRO A 27 -2.10 12.28 -4.06
N PHE A 28 -1.64 11.95 -5.26
CA PHE A 28 -2.29 12.31 -6.52
C PHE A 28 -3.78 11.93 -6.55
N ILE A 29 -4.12 10.71 -6.09
CA ILE A 29 -5.50 10.20 -6.10
C ILE A 29 -6.40 10.79 -5.02
N VAL A 30 -5.89 11.56 -4.06
CA VAL A 30 -6.74 12.16 -3.02
C VAL A 30 -7.72 13.16 -3.65
N LEU A 31 -8.98 13.08 -3.21
CA LEU A 31 -10.02 14.02 -3.60
C LEU A 31 -9.68 15.42 -3.05
N ILE A 32 -9.68 16.41 -3.94
CA ILE A 32 -9.57 17.82 -3.59
C ILE A 32 -10.90 18.48 -3.92
N ASP A 33 -11.54 19.09 -2.93
CA ASP A 33 -12.83 19.74 -3.15
C ASP A 33 -12.70 21.07 -3.92
N ASN A 34 -13.84 21.68 -4.24
CA ASN A 34 -13.91 22.95 -4.96
C ASN A 34 -13.33 24.15 -4.18
N GLN A 35 -13.03 23.99 -2.90
CA GLN A 35 -12.34 24.97 -2.06
C GLN A 35 -10.83 24.70 -1.98
N GLY A 36 -10.34 23.67 -2.69
CA GLY A 36 -8.94 23.27 -2.71
C GLY A 36 -8.50 22.44 -1.49
N LYS A 37 -9.43 21.95 -0.66
CA LYS A 37 -9.10 21.15 0.53
C LYS A 37 -8.95 19.67 0.16
N ALA A 38 -7.87 19.05 0.64
CA ALA A 38 -7.63 17.62 0.44
C ALA A 38 -8.42 16.77 1.47
N HIS A 39 -9.07 15.71 0.99
CA HIS A 39 -9.79 14.75 1.81
C HIS A 39 -9.03 13.43 1.83
N PHE A 40 -7.99 13.31 2.66
CA PHE A 40 -7.05 12.17 2.72
C PHE A 40 -7.68 10.78 2.92
N LYS A 41 -8.96 10.71 3.31
CA LYS A 41 -9.70 9.46 3.45
C LYS A 41 -10.55 9.11 2.22
N ILE A 42 -10.59 9.98 1.22
CA ILE A 42 -11.41 9.82 0.01
C ILE A 42 -10.51 9.86 -1.21
N ASN A 43 -10.52 8.75 -1.95
CA ASN A 43 -9.93 8.71 -3.27
C ASN A 43 -10.90 9.29 -4.30
N ASP A 44 -10.35 10.07 -5.23
CA ASP A 44 -11.01 10.52 -6.44
C ASP A 44 -11.08 9.36 -7.44
N ASP A 45 -12.29 8.84 -7.69
CA ASP A 45 -12.52 7.68 -8.56
C ASP A 45 -12.01 7.87 -9.99
N GLU A 46 -12.09 9.08 -10.55
CA GLU A 46 -11.61 9.36 -11.91
C GLU A 46 -10.09 9.28 -11.96
N LYS A 47 -9.41 9.85 -10.96
CA LYS A 47 -7.95 9.74 -10.85
C LYS A 47 -7.50 8.30 -10.57
N TYR A 48 -8.23 7.57 -9.73
CA TYR A 48 -7.94 6.17 -9.45
C TYR A 48 -8.03 5.33 -10.74
N LYS A 49 -9.13 5.44 -11.49
CA LYS A 49 -9.30 4.77 -12.78
C LYS A 49 -8.21 5.17 -13.77
N LYS A 50 -7.86 6.45 -13.82
CA LYS A 50 -6.74 6.95 -14.61
C LYS A 50 -5.42 6.25 -14.24
N CYS A 51 -5.11 6.13 -12.95
CA CYS A 51 -3.90 5.43 -12.49
C CYS A 51 -3.86 3.97 -12.94
N VAL A 52 -5.01 3.29 -12.94
CA VAL A 52 -5.12 1.90 -13.39
C VAL A 52 -4.93 1.78 -14.90
N TYR A 53 -5.62 2.60 -15.69
CA TYR A 53 -5.61 2.49 -17.16
C TYR A 53 -4.33 3.03 -17.79
N GLU A 54 -3.75 4.09 -17.22
CA GLU A 54 -2.53 4.73 -17.72
C GLU A 54 -1.26 4.29 -16.95
N GLN A 55 -1.39 3.32 -16.03
CA GLN A 55 -0.30 2.82 -15.18
C GLN A 55 0.47 3.94 -14.46
N LEU A 56 -0.26 4.83 -13.79
CA LEU A 56 0.31 5.90 -12.98
C LEU A 56 0.37 5.48 -11.51
N CYS A 57 1.39 5.96 -10.81
CA CYS A 57 1.48 5.79 -9.36
C CYS A 57 0.39 6.63 -8.69
N PRO A 58 -0.49 6.04 -7.85
CA PRO A 58 -1.56 6.78 -7.20
C PRO A 58 -1.05 7.82 -6.17
N ILE A 59 0.21 7.70 -5.74
CA ILE A 59 0.83 8.62 -4.80
C ILE A 59 1.39 9.83 -5.51
N CYS A 60 2.28 9.64 -6.49
CA CYS A 60 2.98 10.76 -7.14
C CYS A 60 2.37 11.18 -8.49
N GLY A 61 1.48 10.39 -9.09
CA GLY A 61 0.87 10.67 -10.39
C GLY A 61 1.80 10.47 -11.60
N LEU A 62 3.02 9.97 -11.40
CA LEU A 62 3.98 9.68 -12.46
C LEU A 62 3.82 8.23 -12.96
N GLU A 63 4.25 7.96 -14.19
CA GLU A 63 4.22 6.62 -14.81
C GLU A 63 5.00 5.58 -13.99
N LEU A 64 4.44 4.37 -13.84
CA LEU A 64 5.03 3.28 -13.05
C LEU A 64 6.15 2.53 -13.79
N TYR A 65 6.07 2.43 -15.11
CA TYR A 65 6.95 1.58 -15.93
C TYR A 65 7.08 0.17 -15.32
N GLU A 66 8.31 -0.31 -15.12
CA GLU A 66 8.62 -1.64 -14.54
C GLU A 66 8.72 -1.64 -12.99
N ASP A 67 8.40 -0.52 -12.34
CA ASP A 67 8.45 -0.34 -10.88
C ASP A 67 7.04 -0.36 -10.27
N MET A 68 6.39 -1.51 -10.36
CA MET A 68 5.03 -1.73 -9.86
C MET A 68 5.04 -2.53 -8.56
N TRP A 69 4.63 -1.88 -7.47
CA TRP A 69 4.53 -2.51 -6.16
C TRP A 69 3.14 -2.40 -5.56
N PHE A 70 2.58 -3.51 -5.14
CA PHE A 70 1.31 -3.55 -4.43
C PHE A 70 1.53 -3.52 -2.92
N ILE A 71 0.73 -2.72 -2.22
CA ILE A 71 0.62 -2.74 -0.76
C ILE A 71 -0.72 -3.39 -0.41
N GLY A 72 -0.71 -4.40 0.45
CA GLY A 72 -1.94 -5.03 0.92
C GLY A 72 -1.72 -6.00 2.07
N GLY A 73 -2.79 -6.67 2.49
CA GLY A 73 -2.69 -7.70 3.53
C GLY A 73 -2.21 -9.06 2.98
N PRO A 74 -1.83 -10.01 3.86
CA PRO A 74 -1.42 -11.36 3.46
C PRO A 74 -2.46 -12.11 2.62
N GLN A 75 -3.75 -11.87 2.86
CA GLN A 75 -4.84 -12.45 2.06
C GLN A 75 -4.78 -11.99 0.59
N SER A 76 -4.69 -10.69 0.33
CA SER A 76 -4.53 -10.16 -1.03
C SER A 76 -3.28 -10.70 -1.70
N ALA A 77 -2.17 -10.76 -0.95
CA ALA A 77 -0.88 -11.16 -1.48
C ALA A 77 -0.81 -12.66 -1.81
N PHE A 78 -1.19 -13.53 -0.87
CA PHE A 78 -0.85 -14.96 -0.93
C PHE A 78 -2.03 -15.89 -1.20
N ASN A 79 -3.27 -15.43 -1.04
CA ASN A 79 -4.41 -16.26 -1.44
C ASN A 79 -4.36 -16.48 -2.97
N PRO A 80 -4.56 -17.71 -3.48
CA PRO A 80 -4.59 -17.98 -4.91
C PRO A 80 -5.58 -17.12 -5.70
N VAL A 81 -6.69 -16.71 -5.07
CA VAL A 81 -7.69 -15.79 -5.64
C VAL A 81 -7.60 -14.37 -5.06
N GLY A 82 -6.50 -14.05 -4.39
CA GLY A 82 -6.25 -12.76 -3.76
C GLY A 82 -6.19 -11.62 -4.77
N VAL A 83 -6.85 -10.51 -4.43
CA VAL A 83 -6.97 -9.32 -5.25
C VAL A 83 -6.65 -8.06 -4.44
N PHE A 84 -6.34 -6.97 -5.14
CA PHE A 84 -6.03 -5.67 -4.56
C PHE A 84 -7.06 -4.63 -4.99
N ILE A 85 -7.32 -3.68 -4.09
CA ILE A 85 -8.19 -2.53 -4.35
C ILE A 85 -7.34 -1.33 -4.76
N ASP A 86 -6.17 -1.15 -4.13
CA ASP A 86 -5.27 -0.05 -4.47
C ASP A 86 -4.35 -0.42 -5.65
N SER A 87 -4.13 0.54 -6.55
CA SER A 87 -3.21 0.39 -7.68
C SER A 87 -1.75 0.35 -7.24
N PRO A 88 -0.85 -0.25 -8.03
CA PRO A 88 0.55 -0.35 -7.66
C PRO A 88 1.20 1.05 -7.60
N VAL A 89 2.26 1.14 -6.80
CA VAL A 89 3.05 2.36 -6.57
C VAL A 89 4.51 2.11 -6.95
N HIS A 90 5.28 3.19 -7.16
CA HIS A 90 6.74 3.08 -7.15
C HIS A 90 7.23 2.58 -5.80
N LYS A 91 8.36 1.87 -5.78
CA LYS A 91 8.97 1.36 -4.54
C LYS A 91 9.12 2.47 -3.51
N VAL A 92 9.73 3.59 -3.91
CA VAL A 92 10.04 4.71 -3.02
C VAL A 92 8.79 5.41 -2.48
N CYS A 93 7.74 5.55 -3.30
CA CYS A 93 6.46 6.15 -2.90
C CYS A 93 5.75 5.24 -1.88
N GLY A 94 5.76 3.93 -2.12
CA GLY A 94 5.19 2.94 -1.22
C GLY A 94 5.93 2.85 0.11
N THR A 95 7.26 2.77 0.09
CA THR A 95 8.11 2.80 1.30
C THR A 95 7.86 4.05 2.14
N TYR A 96 7.78 5.22 1.51
CA TYR A 96 7.45 6.45 2.22
C TYR A 96 6.07 6.35 2.89
N SER A 97 5.06 5.91 2.15
CA SER A 97 3.69 5.76 2.66
C SER A 97 3.61 4.75 3.81
N LEU A 98 4.29 3.62 3.71
CA LEU A 98 4.36 2.61 4.76
C LEU A 98 4.91 3.17 6.06
N ARG A 99 5.84 4.13 6.00
CA ARG A 99 6.46 4.77 7.16
C ARG A 99 5.65 5.93 7.76
N VAL A 100 4.92 6.69 6.94
CA VAL A 100 4.27 7.93 7.41
C VAL A 100 2.75 7.89 7.45
N CYS A 101 2.10 7.03 6.66
CA CYS A 101 0.65 7.00 6.60
C CYS A 101 0.10 6.47 7.94
N PRO A 102 -0.78 7.21 8.64
CA PRO A 102 -1.33 6.74 9.91
C PRO A 102 -2.00 5.37 9.80
N TYR A 103 -2.71 5.10 8.70
CA TYR A 103 -3.34 3.80 8.46
C TYR A 103 -2.32 2.67 8.29
N LEU A 104 -1.15 2.90 7.70
CA LEU A 104 -0.14 1.86 7.49
C LEU A 104 0.78 1.73 8.70
N ALA A 105 1.34 2.86 9.15
CA ALA A 105 2.41 2.94 10.14
C ALA A 105 1.94 2.79 11.60
N THR A 106 0.68 3.10 11.94
CA THR A 106 0.25 3.09 13.35
C THR A 106 -0.60 1.87 13.70
N LYS A 107 -0.51 1.36 14.93
CA LYS A 107 -1.29 0.20 15.37
C LYS A 107 -2.80 0.48 15.42
N ASN A 108 -3.18 1.63 15.97
CA ASN A 108 -4.56 1.99 16.27
C ASN A 108 -4.98 3.18 15.40
N TYR A 109 -5.35 2.89 14.15
CA TYR A 109 -5.97 3.90 13.28
C TYR A 109 -7.45 3.54 13.09
N ASN A 110 -8.33 4.35 13.67
CA ASN A 110 -9.77 4.25 13.44
C ASN A 110 -10.15 5.16 12.28
N SER A 111 -10.53 4.57 11.13
CA SER A 111 -10.91 5.32 9.93
C SER A 111 -12.22 6.12 10.09
N LEU A 112 -13.05 5.77 11.07
CA LEU A 112 -14.44 6.20 11.19
C LEU A 112 -14.66 7.56 11.91
N ASP A 113 -13.65 8.12 12.58
CA ASP A 113 -13.87 9.28 13.50
C ASP A 113 -13.69 10.68 12.86
N ASP A 114 -14.05 10.88 11.59
CA ASP A 114 -14.14 12.24 11.02
C ASP A 114 -15.59 12.59 10.64
N GLU A 115 -16.34 13.12 11.62
CA GLU A 115 -17.68 13.72 11.45
C GLU A 115 -17.72 14.72 10.27
N LYS A 116 -16.58 15.37 9.99
CA LYS A 116 -16.41 16.30 8.85
C LYS A 116 -16.39 15.61 7.50
N THR A 117 -15.83 14.41 7.40
CA THR A 117 -15.78 13.61 6.17
C THR A 117 -17.17 13.04 5.87
N GLU A 118 -17.88 12.51 6.86
CA GLU A 118 -19.26 12.03 6.71
C GLU A 118 -20.23 13.16 6.31
N LYS A 119 -20.09 14.34 6.93
CA LYS A 119 -20.88 15.53 6.59
C LYS A 119 -20.58 16.07 5.19
N TYR A 120 -19.38 15.85 4.66
CA TYR A 120 -19.04 16.18 3.28
C TYR A 120 -19.64 15.14 2.33
N LEU A 121 -19.45 13.85 2.59
CA LEU A 121 -20.00 12.74 1.80
C LEU A 121 -21.54 12.82 1.66
N SER A 122 -22.26 13.11 2.75
CA SER A 122 -23.72 13.29 2.74
C SER A 122 -24.21 14.46 1.89
N LYS A 123 -23.33 15.41 1.54
CA LYS A 123 -23.64 16.56 0.67
C LYS A 123 -23.25 16.32 -0.79
N ILE A 124 -22.38 15.35 -1.05
CA ILE A 124 -21.91 15.02 -2.38
C ILE A 124 -22.90 14.01 -3.00
N LYS A 125 -23.78 14.47 -3.89
CA LYS A 125 -24.60 13.61 -4.76
C LYS A 125 -23.79 13.04 -5.93
N THR A 126 -22.56 12.58 -5.70
CA THR A 126 -21.66 12.20 -6.79
C THR A 126 -21.20 10.75 -6.61
N PRO A 127 -21.26 9.90 -7.64
CA PRO A 127 -20.75 8.52 -7.63
C PRO A 127 -19.23 8.40 -7.43
N LYS A 128 -18.51 9.49 -7.12
CA LYS A 128 -17.06 9.67 -7.32
C LYS A 128 -16.20 9.38 -6.08
N ALA A 129 -16.81 9.00 -4.95
CA ALA A 129 -16.08 8.76 -3.71
C ALA A 129 -15.97 7.25 -3.43
N LEU A 130 -14.77 6.70 -3.61
CA LEU A 130 -14.42 5.34 -3.19
C LEU A 130 -14.07 5.38 -1.70
N PHE A 131 -15.08 5.38 -0.84
CA PHE A 131 -14.86 5.48 0.62
C PHE A 131 -14.87 4.11 1.32
N VAL A 132 -15.64 3.15 0.82
CA VAL A 132 -15.79 1.83 1.46
C VAL A 132 -16.03 0.78 0.38
N ASP A 133 -15.08 -0.14 0.23
CA ASP A 133 -15.29 -1.37 -0.51
C ASP A 133 -15.91 -2.40 0.44
N GLN A 134 -16.96 -3.12 0.00
CA GLN A 134 -17.65 -4.13 0.81
C GLN A 134 -16.76 -5.32 1.19
N THR A 135 -15.57 -5.44 0.58
CA THR A 135 -14.58 -6.47 0.85
C THR A 135 -13.42 -6.01 1.73
N MET A 136 -13.43 -4.75 2.20
CA MET A 136 -12.51 -4.34 3.26
C MET A 136 -12.76 -5.20 4.50
N ILE A 137 -11.72 -5.90 4.94
CA ILE A 137 -11.75 -6.66 6.20
C ILE A 137 -12.07 -5.65 7.31
N PRO A 138 -13.02 -5.95 8.22
CA PRO A 138 -13.40 -5.01 9.29
C PRO A 138 -12.20 -4.65 10.18
N ASP A 139 -11.24 -5.56 10.32
CA ASP A 139 -10.01 -5.35 11.05
C ASP A 139 -8.84 -5.04 10.12
N LYS A 140 -8.09 -3.99 10.46
CA LYS A 140 -6.82 -3.66 9.83
C LYS A 140 -5.87 -4.88 9.88
N PRO A 141 -5.19 -5.25 8.77
CA PRO A 141 -4.16 -6.29 8.78
C PRO A 141 -3.06 -6.00 9.81
N LYS A 142 -2.59 -7.04 10.52
CA LYS A 142 -1.49 -6.91 11.48
C LYS A 142 -0.16 -6.57 10.81
N ILE A 143 0.02 -7.05 9.58
CA ILE A 143 1.18 -6.80 8.74
C ILE A 143 0.71 -6.41 7.34
N PHE A 144 1.56 -5.66 6.65
CA PHE A 144 1.40 -5.35 5.23
C PHE A 144 2.45 -6.09 4.41
N ILE A 145 2.03 -6.53 3.24
CA ILE A 145 2.88 -7.10 2.22
C ILE A 145 3.10 -6.03 1.16
N PHE A 146 4.37 -5.75 0.85
CA PHE A 146 4.78 -4.87 -0.22
C PHE A 146 5.44 -5.71 -1.30
N ALA A 147 4.72 -5.97 -2.39
CA ALA A 147 5.10 -6.97 -3.38
C ALA A 147 5.31 -6.35 -4.76
N ARG A 148 6.50 -6.59 -5.34
CA ARG A 148 6.83 -6.18 -6.70
C ARG A 148 6.27 -7.16 -7.72
N VAL A 149 5.64 -6.64 -8.76
CA VAL A 149 5.00 -7.42 -9.82
C VAL A 149 5.55 -7.05 -11.20
N PRO A 150 5.59 -8.00 -12.15
CA PRO A 150 5.95 -7.66 -13.53
C PRO A 150 4.81 -6.98 -14.29
N GLU A 151 3.56 -7.27 -13.93
CA GLU A 151 2.34 -6.72 -14.53
C GLU A 151 1.13 -7.04 -13.63
N PHE A 152 -0.02 -6.43 -13.94
CA PHE A 152 -1.29 -6.73 -13.30
C PHE A 152 -2.44 -6.64 -14.32
N GLY A 153 -3.50 -7.37 -14.05
CA GLY A 153 -4.77 -7.28 -14.78
C GLY A 153 -5.89 -6.71 -13.91
N THR A 154 -7.08 -6.58 -14.50
CA THR A 154 -8.30 -6.19 -13.79
C THR A 154 -9.32 -7.32 -13.85
N LYS A 155 -10.11 -7.45 -12.78
CA LYS A 155 -11.26 -8.37 -12.71
C LYS A 155 -12.50 -7.57 -12.36
N ALA A 156 -13.45 -7.49 -13.29
CA ALA A 156 -14.72 -6.81 -13.05
C ALA A 156 -15.41 -7.35 -11.81
N SER A 157 -15.94 -6.45 -10.98
CA SER A 157 -16.70 -6.83 -9.80
C SER A 157 -17.73 -5.75 -9.47
N PRO A 158 -19.02 -6.11 -9.35
CA PRO A 158 -20.04 -5.18 -8.88
C PRO A 158 -19.90 -4.85 -7.39
N HIS A 159 -19.06 -5.59 -6.66
CA HIS A 159 -18.80 -5.38 -5.24
C HIS A 159 -17.66 -4.38 -4.98
N SER A 160 -16.83 -4.12 -6.00
CA SER A 160 -15.81 -3.08 -5.92
C SER A 160 -16.42 -1.73 -6.18
N ALA A 161 -16.10 -0.76 -5.33
CA ALA A 161 -16.58 0.61 -5.51
C ALA A 161 -16.11 1.21 -6.86
N SER A 162 -14.94 0.77 -7.36
CA SER A 162 -14.40 1.18 -8.66
C SER A 162 -14.93 0.36 -9.84
N GLY A 163 -15.70 -0.69 -9.57
CA GLY A 163 -16.24 -1.65 -10.55
C GLY A 163 -15.29 -2.79 -10.93
N PHE A 164 -14.09 -2.84 -10.36
CA PHE A 164 -13.11 -3.91 -10.60
C PHE A 164 -12.11 -4.06 -9.44
N TYR A 165 -11.50 -5.23 -9.35
CA TYR A 165 -10.32 -5.47 -8.54
C TYR A 165 -9.07 -5.61 -9.42
N LEU A 166 -7.90 -5.42 -8.81
CA LEU A 166 -6.61 -5.61 -9.45
C LEU A 166 -6.06 -7.01 -9.12
N VAL A 167 -5.61 -7.71 -10.15
CA VAL A 167 -5.07 -9.06 -10.05
C VAL A 167 -3.60 -9.02 -10.47
N PRO A 168 -2.64 -9.10 -9.53
CA PRO A 168 -1.23 -9.07 -9.89
C PRO A 168 -0.81 -10.38 -10.56
N ARG A 169 0.13 -10.29 -11.51
CA ARG A 169 0.80 -11.48 -12.03
C ARG A 169 1.72 -12.05 -10.97
N ARG A 170 1.54 -13.34 -10.69
CA ARG A 170 2.35 -14.14 -9.77
C ARG A 170 3.24 -15.10 -10.57
N PRO A 171 4.42 -15.49 -10.06
CA PRO A 171 4.98 -15.13 -8.76
C PRO A 171 5.43 -13.65 -8.68
N TYR A 172 5.50 -13.12 -7.46
CA TYR A 172 6.08 -11.80 -7.20
C TYR A 172 7.59 -11.81 -7.46
N LEU A 173 8.11 -10.69 -7.95
CA LEU A 173 9.54 -10.51 -8.22
C LEU A 173 10.32 -10.26 -6.92
N GLU A 174 9.69 -9.55 -5.98
CA GLU A 174 10.26 -9.17 -4.69
C GLU A 174 9.12 -8.99 -3.68
N ILE A 175 9.39 -9.26 -2.41
CA ILE A 175 8.43 -9.12 -1.32
C ILE A 175 9.13 -8.55 -0.09
N GLU A 176 8.52 -7.52 0.49
CA GLU A 176 8.87 -7.00 1.80
C GLU A 176 7.66 -7.14 2.73
N ILE A 177 7.92 -7.41 4.01
CA ILE A 177 6.87 -7.53 5.03
C ILE A 177 7.06 -6.36 6.00
N TRP A 178 5.99 -5.62 6.21
CA TRP A 178 6.01 -4.37 6.97
C TRP A 178 5.07 -4.43 8.17
N ASN A 179 5.54 -3.87 9.28
CA ASN A 179 4.73 -3.67 10.47
C ASN A 179 5.08 -2.33 11.14
N HIS A 180 4.06 -1.58 11.53
CA HIS A 180 4.20 -0.32 12.28
C HIS A 180 5.22 0.69 11.70
N GLY A 181 5.31 0.77 10.37
CA GLY A 181 6.21 1.68 9.67
C GLY A 181 7.64 1.17 9.52
N GLU A 182 7.91 -0.08 9.88
CA GLU A 182 9.21 -0.71 9.75
C GLU A 182 9.11 -1.97 8.87
N GLU A 183 10.13 -2.17 8.03
CA GLU A 183 10.33 -3.43 7.33
C GLU A 183 10.82 -4.47 8.34
N LEU A 184 10.17 -5.62 8.37
CA LEU A 184 10.53 -6.71 9.25
C LEU A 184 11.76 -7.45 8.73
N ASN A 185 12.69 -7.76 9.63
CA ASN A 185 13.76 -8.68 9.31
C ASN A 185 13.21 -10.10 9.01
N PRO A 186 14.03 -11.01 8.46
CA PRO A 186 13.56 -12.33 8.05
C PRO A 186 12.95 -13.18 9.16
N SER A 187 13.51 -13.16 10.37
CA SER A 187 12.98 -13.93 11.50
C SER A 187 11.60 -13.44 11.93
N ASP A 188 11.43 -12.12 12.05
CA ASP A 188 10.16 -11.51 12.46
C ASP A 188 9.10 -11.65 11.36
N SER A 189 9.54 -11.63 10.10
CA SER A 189 8.71 -11.94 8.94
C SER A 189 8.15 -13.36 9.01
N ILE A 190 9.00 -14.36 9.27
CA ILE A 190 8.56 -15.76 9.40
C ILE A 190 7.58 -15.91 10.55
N GLU A 191 7.88 -15.33 11.71
CA GLU A 191 6.99 -15.38 12.88
C GLU A 191 5.62 -14.78 12.56
N SER A 192 5.61 -13.56 12.01
CA SER A 192 4.37 -12.84 11.66
C SER A 192 3.55 -13.56 10.60
N MET A 193 4.18 -14.36 9.74
CA MET A 193 3.51 -15.14 8.71
C MET A 193 2.96 -16.49 9.21
N LYS A 194 3.27 -16.93 10.44
CA LYS A 194 2.82 -18.25 10.95
C LYS A 194 1.30 -18.37 11.00
N GLU A 195 0.58 -17.30 11.31
CA GLU A 195 -0.89 -17.30 11.36
C GLU A 195 -1.53 -17.37 9.96
N TYR A 196 -0.77 -17.07 8.91
CA TYR A 196 -1.20 -17.08 7.52
C TYR A 196 -0.78 -18.35 6.77
N LYS A 197 -0.25 -19.37 7.47
CA LYS A 197 0.26 -20.62 6.87
C LYS A 197 -0.72 -21.29 5.92
N SER A 198 -2.02 -21.27 6.20
CA SER A 198 -3.04 -21.85 5.33
C SER A 198 -3.05 -21.24 3.91
N TYR A 199 -2.63 -19.98 3.77
CA TYR A 199 -2.51 -19.29 2.48
C TYR A 199 -1.18 -19.57 1.76
N LEU A 200 -0.20 -20.12 2.47
CA LEU A 200 1.14 -20.42 1.95
C LEU A 200 1.26 -21.84 1.38
N MET A 201 0.33 -22.73 1.70
CA MET A 201 0.44 -24.19 1.53
C MET A 201 0.34 -24.69 0.08
N ASN A 202 0.14 -23.82 -0.92
CA ASN A 202 0.08 -24.23 -2.33
C ASN A 202 1.22 -23.67 -3.20
N ASP A 203 2.15 -22.90 -2.63
CA ASP A 203 3.28 -22.34 -3.37
C ASP A 203 4.59 -22.79 -2.73
N GLU A 204 5.24 -23.80 -3.32
CA GLU A 204 6.63 -24.22 -2.99
C GLU A 204 7.63 -23.04 -3.03
N LYS A 205 7.21 -21.88 -3.55
CA LYS A 205 7.97 -20.63 -3.61
C LYS A 205 8.08 -19.90 -2.28
N PHE A 206 7.27 -20.18 -1.26
CA PHE A 206 7.51 -19.62 0.08
C PHE A 206 8.80 -20.19 0.71
N LEU A 207 9.18 -21.42 0.34
CA LEU A 207 10.48 -22.00 0.65
C LEU A 207 11.64 -21.36 -0.13
N ILE A 208 11.38 -20.62 -1.21
CA ILE A 208 12.39 -19.84 -1.91
C ILE A 208 12.61 -18.51 -1.18
N ILE A 209 11.54 -17.86 -0.72
CA ILE A 209 11.63 -16.64 0.10
C ILE A 209 12.47 -16.91 1.38
N SER A 210 12.24 -18.03 2.07
CA SER A 210 13.07 -18.42 3.22
C SER A 210 14.53 -18.77 2.89
N LYS A 211 14.82 -19.22 1.66
CA LYS A 211 16.18 -19.50 1.18
C LYS A 211 16.91 -18.25 0.67
N SER A 212 16.21 -17.23 0.20
CA SER A 212 16.79 -15.93 -0.19
C SER A 212 17.22 -15.12 1.04
N PHE A 213 16.50 -15.25 2.15
CA PHE A 213 16.79 -14.56 3.41
C PHE A 213 18.07 -15.03 4.12
N THR A 214 18.62 -16.20 3.79
CA THR A 214 19.86 -16.71 4.40
C THR A 214 21.13 -16.26 3.68
N LYS A 215 21.03 -15.55 2.54
CA LYS A 215 22.18 -14.92 1.88
C LYS A 215 22.28 -13.44 2.26
N SER A 216 22.68 -13.18 3.50
CA SER A 216 23.36 -11.93 3.81
C SER A 216 24.75 -11.98 3.13
N PRO A 217 25.21 -10.94 2.42
CA PRO A 217 26.60 -10.90 2.01
C PRO A 217 27.41 -10.72 3.30
N ALA A 218 28.06 -11.79 3.74
CA ALA A 218 29.14 -11.67 4.71
C ALA A 218 30.10 -10.62 4.14
N HIS A 219 30.31 -9.55 4.90
CA HIS A 219 31.40 -8.63 4.68
C HIS A 219 32.71 -9.44 4.68
N GLU A 220 33.21 -9.79 3.50
CA GLU A 220 34.62 -10.10 3.31
C GLU A 220 35.38 -8.80 3.52
N VAL A 221 35.84 -8.61 4.75
CA VAL A 221 36.91 -7.69 5.08
C VAL A 221 38.16 -8.25 4.40
N SER A 222 38.51 -7.70 3.24
CA SER A 222 39.80 -7.96 2.62
C SER A 222 40.90 -7.33 3.48
N GLN A 223 41.55 -8.15 4.29
CA GLN A 223 42.92 -7.90 4.70
C GLN A 223 43.83 -8.51 3.64
N THR A 224 44.43 -7.67 2.81
CA THR A 224 45.84 -7.76 2.36
C THR A 224 46.22 -6.48 1.62
#